data_AF-F2U1N0-F1
#
_entry.id   AF-F2U1N0-F1
#
_cell.length_a   1.000
_cell.length_b   1.000
_cell.length_c   1.000
_cell.angle_alpha   90.00
_cell.angle_beta   90.00
_cell.angle_gamma   90.00
#
_symmetry.space_group_name_H-M   'P 1'
#
loop_
_entity.id
_entity.type
_entity.pdbx_description
1 polymer ?
#
loop_
_entity_poly.entity_id
_entity_poly.type
_entity_poly.pdbx_seq_one_letter_code
_entity_poly.pdbx_strand_id
1 'polypeptide(L)'
;MANPRQKRKLRSGHYRKQSRQQARTYRKKQRQKGEIVNEAIAKVWNKHKSTKHNLAAIGLVNDPNTELNARKRPETKISPDELNMDLVKKLEEQAAAYEPYQAYCSRGEVVFIQNCLQKHGTNFQAMSLDLDLNKQQHTPAQLRRKVLKYAQTLDMIGTVEKIEGEVQQRLESDPEWRKKQAERRERAEQRKKNKQAMKLKKAAAAAAKSEFLP
;
A
#
# COMPACT_ATOMS: atom_id res chain seq x y z
N MET A 1 -45.50 -35.35 -10.98
CA MET A 1 -46.15 -34.25 -11.76
C MET A 1 -45.19 -33.07 -11.84
N ALA A 2 -44.99 -32.46 -13.02
CA ALA A 2 -44.08 -31.30 -13.17
C ALA A 2 -44.63 -30.05 -12.45
N ASN A 3 -43.76 -29.32 -11.75
CA ASN A 3 -44.11 -28.11 -10.98
C ASN A 3 -44.77 -27.05 -11.91
N PRO A 4 -45.85 -26.35 -11.48
CA PRO A 4 -46.52 -25.30 -12.27
C PRO A 4 -45.57 -24.27 -12.91
N ARG A 5 -44.51 -23.87 -12.21
CA ARG A 5 -43.47 -22.97 -12.77
C ARG A 5 -42.74 -23.59 -13.96
N GLN A 6 -42.40 -24.87 -13.89
CA GLN A 6 -41.71 -25.59 -14.97
C GLN A 6 -42.63 -25.76 -16.19
N LYS A 7 -43.93 -26.03 -15.97
CA LYS A 7 -44.93 -26.10 -17.05
C LYS A 7 -45.08 -24.77 -17.79
N ARG A 8 -45.23 -23.66 -17.05
CA ARG A 8 -45.30 -22.31 -17.65
C ARG A 8 -44.06 -21.97 -18.48
N LYS A 9 -42.88 -22.32 -17.96
CA LYS A 9 -41.59 -22.14 -18.64
C LYS A 9 -41.50 -22.92 -19.96
N LEU A 10 -42.02 -24.14 -20.01
CA LEU A 10 -42.02 -24.95 -21.23
C LEU A 10 -43.01 -24.46 -22.29
N ARG A 11 -44.10 -23.77 -21.88
CA ARG A 11 -45.10 -23.21 -22.79
C ARG A 11 -44.73 -21.84 -23.36
N SER A 12 -43.80 -21.12 -22.74
CA SER A 12 -43.36 -19.81 -23.25
C SER A 12 -42.51 -19.96 -24.52
N GLY A 13 -42.91 -19.34 -25.63
CA GLY A 13 -42.16 -19.36 -26.91
C GLY A 13 -40.75 -18.74 -26.85
N HIS A 14 -40.46 -17.98 -25.79
CA HIS A 14 -39.15 -17.40 -25.52
C HIS A 14 -38.19 -18.33 -24.77
N TYR A 15 -38.64 -19.49 -24.26
CA TYR A 15 -37.79 -20.37 -23.48
C TYR A 15 -36.96 -21.31 -24.36
N ARG A 16 -35.64 -21.17 -24.29
CA ARG A 16 -34.67 -22.09 -24.90
C ARG A 16 -33.96 -22.88 -23.80
N LYS A 17 -34.02 -24.22 -23.88
CA LYS A 17 -33.23 -25.09 -23.00
C LYS A 17 -31.75 -24.94 -23.33
N GLN A 18 -30.89 -25.01 -22.31
CA GLN A 18 -29.45 -25.03 -22.52
C GLN A 18 -29.08 -26.24 -23.39
N SER A 19 -28.33 -26.00 -24.47
CA SER A 19 -27.83 -27.07 -25.34
C SER A 19 -26.84 -27.96 -24.59
N ARG A 20 -26.72 -29.24 -24.99
CA ARG A 20 -25.68 -30.14 -24.47
C ARG A 20 -24.28 -29.54 -24.63
N GLN A 21 -24.02 -28.84 -25.73
CA GLN A 21 -22.75 -28.14 -25.95
C GLN A 21 -22.56 -27.01 -24.94
N GLN A 22 -23.57 -26.17 -24.71
CA GLN A 22 -23.54 -25.10 -23.73
C GLN A 22 -23.37 -25.63 -22.29
N ALA A 23 -23.98 -26.77 -21.96
CA ALA A 23 -23.81 -27.43 -20.67
C ALA A 23 -22.38 -27.96 -20.51
N ARG A 24 -21.79 -28.52 -21.58
CA ARG A 24 -20.40 -29.02 -21.58
C ARG A 24 -19.39 -27.89 -21.45
N THR A 25 -19.57 -26.77 -22.17
CA THR A 25 -18.68 -25.60 -22.06
C THR A 25 -18.76 -25.00 -20.67
N TYR A 26 -19.97 -24.87 -20.11
CA TYR A 26 -20.15 -24.40 -18.74
C TYR A 26 -19.43 -25.33 -17.75
N ARG A 27 -19.62 -26.65 -17.83
CA ARG A 27 -18.90 -27.62 -16.98
C ARG A 27 -17.38 -27.53 -17.12
N LYS A 28 -16.85 -27.29 -18.32
CA LYS A 28 -15.41 -27.08 -18.53
C LYS A 28 -14.93 -25.82 -17.82
N LYS A 29 -15.64 -24.69 -17.98
CA LYS A 29 -15.33 -23.43 -17.30
C LYS A 29 -15.36 -23.59 -15.78
N GLN A 30 -16.35 -24.28 -15.25
CA GLN A 30 -16.46 -24.56 -13.81
C GLN A 30 -15.34 -25.47 -13.27
N ARG A 31 -14.66 -26.24 -14.13
CA ARG A 31 -13.52 -27.10 -13.76
C ARG A 31 -12.16 -26.44 -14.00
N GLN A 32 -12.12 -25.25 -14.60
CA GLN A 32 -10.88 -24.50 -14.75
C GLN A 32 -10.41 -24.08 -13.36
N LYS A 33 -9.20 -24.51 -13.01
CA LYS A 33 -8.54 -24.10 -11.76
C LYS A 33 -8.02 -22.66 -11.95
N GLY A 34 -8.21 -21.81 -10.94
CA GLY A 34 -7.67 -20.45 -10.94
C GLY A 34 -6.14 -20.44 -10.96
N GLU A 35 -5.57 -19.27 -11.25
CA GLU A 35 -4.13 -19.03 -11.14
C GLU A 35 -3.72 -18.80 -9.69
N ILE A 36 -2.51 -19.23 -9.35
CA ILE A 36 -1.93 -19.07 -8.02
C ILE A 36 -1.00 -17.87 -8.06
N VAL A 37 -1.36 -16.83 -7.31
CA VAL A 37 -0.65 -15.54 -7.32
C VAL A 37 0.74 -15.65 -6.68
N ASN A 38 0.89 -16.45 -5.62
CA ASN A 38 2.19 -16.62 -4.97
C ASN A 38 3.08 -17.55 -5.80
N GLU A 39 4.19 -17.00 -6.30
CA GLU A 39 5.15 -17.71 -7.15
C GLU A 39 5.76 -18.95 -6.48
N ALA A 40 6.06 -18.88 -5.17
CA ALA A 40 6.68 -19.98 -4.44
C ALA A 40 5.73 -21.19 -4.37
N ILE A 41 4.44 -20.92 -4.14
CA ILE A 41 3.40 -21.95 -4.15
C ILE A 41 3.16 -22.46 -5.58
N ALA A 42 3.12 -21.56 -6.57
CA ALA A 42 2.89 -21.91 -7.97
C ALA A 42 3.95 -22.88 -8.53
N LYS A 43 5.21 -22.78 -8.09
CA LYS A 43 6.30 -23.69 -8.47
C LYS A 43 6.10 -25.12 -8.00
N VAL A 44 5.58 -25.30 -6.78
CA VAL A 44 5.34 -26.62 -6.17
C VAL A 44 3.98 -27.19 -6.59
N TRP A 45 3.08 -26.35 -7.10
CA TRP A 45 1.70 -26.74 -7.38
C TRP A 45 1.54 -27.65 -8.60
N ASN A 46 1.05 -28.87 -8.37
CA ASN A 46 0.75 -29.80 -9.45
C ASN A 46 -0.68 -29.60 -10.00
N LYS A 47 -0.80 -29.18 -11.27
CA LYS A 47 -2.08 -28.93 -11.95
C LYS A 47 -2.96 -30.18 -12.11
N HIS A 48 -2.38 -31.38 -12.06
CA HIS A 48 -3.10 -32.66 -12.20
C HIS A 48 -3.67 -33.19 -10.87
N LYS A 49 -3.08 -32.81 -9.74
CA LYS A 49 -3.53 -33.20 -8.41
C LYS A 49 -4.69 -32.31 -7.91
N SER A 50 -5.45 -32.80 -6.92
CA SER A 50 -6.55 -32.04 -6.30
C SER A 50 -6.00 -30.92 -5.41
N THR A 51 -6.79 -29.88 -5.13
CA THR A 51 -6.37 -28.79 -4.24
C THR A 51 -6.03 -29.32 -2.84
N LYS A 52 -6.85 -30.25 -2.33
CA LYS A 52 -6.62 -30.94 -1.05
C LYS A 52 -5.27 -31.66 -1.02
N HIS A 53 -4.93 -32.41 -2.07
CA HIS A 53 -3.64 -33.11 -2.14
C HIS A 53 -2.48 -32.13 -2.22
N ASN A 54 -2.57 -31.10 -3.06
CA ASN A 54 -1.49 -30.13 -3.22
C ASN A 54 -1.20 -29.37 -1.94
N LEU A 55 -2.23 -28.87 -1.27
CA LEU A 55 -2.05 -28.16 0.00
C LEU A 55 -1.43 -29.09 1.04
N ALA A 56 -1.94 -30.31 1.17
CA ALA A 56 -1.41 -31.24 2.14
C ALA A 56 0.02 -31.73 1.81
N ALA A 57 0.41 -31.83 0.52
CA ALA A 57 1.80 -32.06 0.10
C ALA A 57 2.72 -30.86 0.38
N ILE A 58 2.19 -29.64 0.42
CA ILE A 58 2.94 -28.46 0.88
C ILE A 58 3.05 -28.46 2.43
N GLY A 59 2.18 -29.18 3.14
CA GLY A 59 2.05 -29.10 4.60
C GLY A 59 0.99 -28.08 5.05
N LEU A 60 0.12 -27.64 4.15
CA LEU A 60 -0.99 -26.73 4.41
C LEU A 60 -2.32 -27.46 4.52
N VAL A 61 -3.20 -26.88 5.32
CA VAL A 61 -4.58 -27.35 5.51
C VAL A 61 -5.49 -26.78 4.42
N ASN A 62 -6.34 -27.63 3.84
CA ASN A 62 -7.32 -27.19 2.82
C ASN A 62 -8.59 -26.56 3.41
N ASP A 63 -9.06 -27.03 4.57
CA ASP A 63 -10.24 -26.49 5.25
C ASP A 63 -9.94 -26.28 6.74
N PRO A 64 -9.68 -25.03 7.18
CA PRO A 64 -9.27 -24.75 8.56
C PRO A 64 -10.37 -25.09 9.56
N ASN A 65 -11.65 -24.95 9.17
CA ASN A 65 -12.76 -25.25 10.07
C ASN A 65 -12.88 -26.74 10.36
N THR A 66 -12.40 -27.61 9.47
CA THR A 66 -12.38 -29.06 9.72
C THR A 66 -11.29 -29.48 10.69
N GLU A 67 -10.18 -28.74 10.76
CA GLU A 67 -9.12 -29.00 11.75
C GLU A 67 -9.48 -28.39 13.11
N LEU A 68 -10.05 -27.19 13.12
CA LEU A 68 -10.46 -26.51 14.36
C LEU A 68 -11.63 -27.22 15.05
N ASN A 69 -12.59 -27.73 14.27
CA ASN A 69 -13.69 -28.51 14.81
C ASN A 69 -13.31 -29.99 14.73
N ALA A 70 -13.01 -30.62 15.87
CA ALA A 70 -12.53 -32.01 16.03
C ALA A 70 -13.45 -33.14 15.51
N ARG A 71 -14.36 -32.86 14.57
CA ARG A 71 -15.10 -33.85 13.79
C ARG A 71 -14.13 -34.55 12.84
N LYS A 72 -13.48 -35.60 13.35
CA LYS A 72 -12.51 -36.44 12.63
C LYS A 72 -13.07 -36.89 11.28
N ARG A 73 -12.58 -36.28 10.19
CA ARG A 73 -12.67 -36.85 8.85
C ARG A 73 -11.50 -37.82 8.65
N PRO A 74 -11.62 -38.80 7.72
CA PRO A 74 -10.48 -39.63 7.38
C PRO A 74 -9.34 -38.76 6.83
N GLU A 75 -8.19 -38.86 7.49
CA GLU A 75 -6.97 -38.19 7.11
C GLU A 75 -6.56 -38.61 5.69
N THR A 76 -6.08 -37.65 4.90
CA THR A 76 -5.48 -37.97 3.60
C THR A 76 -4.13 -38.62 3.87
N LYS A 77 -4.01 -39.92 3.58
CA LYS A 77 -2.73 -40.66 3.62
C LYS A 77 -1.79 -40.05 2.59
N ILE A 78 -0.87 -39.21 3.02
CA ILE A 78 0.19 -38.63 2.19
C ILE A 78 1.50 -39.16 2.76
N SER A 79 2.37 -39.69 1.87
CA SER A 79 3.68 -40.15 2.32
C SER A 79 4.47 -38.96 2.87
N PRO A 80 5.20 -39.11 3.98
CA PRO A 80 6.11 -38.09 4.50
C PRO A 80 7.09 -37.55 3.44
N ASP A 81 7.46 -38.39 2.47
CA ASP A 81 8.39 -38.03 1.38
C ASP A 81 7.85 -36.97 0.41
N GLU A 82 6.52 -36.78 0.34
CA GLU A 82 5.91 -35.76 -0.52
C GLU A 82 5.79 -34.38 0.17
N LEU A 83 6.16 -34.27 1.45
CA LEU A 83 5.96 -33.06 2.25
C LEU A 83 7.05 -32.00 2.02
N ASN A 84 6.65 -30.84 1.49
CA ASN A 84 7.55 -29.71 1.23
C ASN A 84 7.62 -28.74 2.41
N MET A 85 8.14 -29.19 3.57
CA MET A 85 8.24 -28.36 4.78
C MET A 85 9.16 -27.13 4.63
N ASP A 86 10.12 -27.16 3.70
CA ASP A 86 10.99 -26.02 3.39
C ASP A 86 10.20 -24.81 2.85
N LEU A 87 9.14 -25.06 2.07
CA LEU A 87 8.28 -23.98 1.56
C LEU A 87 7.51 -23.31 2.69
N VAL A 88 7.02 -24.08 3.67
CA VAL A 88 6.30 -23.54 4.83
C VAL A 88 7.19 -22.62 5.65
N LYS A 89 8.42 -23.04 5.94
CA LYS A 89 9.40 -22.21 6.66
C LYS A 89 9.65 -20.88 5.95
N LYS A 90 9.83 -20.90 4.63
CA LYS A 90 9.99 -19.67 3.83
C LYS A 90 8.77 -18.76 3.90
N LEU A 91 7.56 -19.33 3.90
CA LEU A 91 6.33 -18.54 4.02
C LEU A 91 6.18 -17.95 5.43
N GLU A 92 6.59 -18.67 6.47
CA GLU A 92 6.63 -18.18 7.85
C GLU A 92 7.66 -17.05 8.02
N GLU A 93 8.85 -17.20 7.43
CA GLU A 93 9.87 -16.15 7.38
C GLU A 93 9.36 -14.88 6.67
N GLN A 94 8.70 -15.04 5.52
CA GLN A 94 8.08 -13.93 4.80
C GLN A 94 6.97 -13.26 5.61
N ALA A 95 6.16 -14.03 6.32
CA ALA A 95 5.11 -13.50 7.18
C ALA A 95 5.68 -12.78 8.41
N ALA A 96 6.76 -13.30 9.00
CA ALA A 96 7.45 -12.66 10.11
C ALA A 96 8.16 -11.37 9.70
N ALA A 97 8.68 -11.31 8.47
CA ALA A 97 9.30 -10.12 7.89
C ALA A 97 8.28 -9.03 7.49
N TYR A 98 6.98 -9.33 7.49
CA TYR A 98 5.97 -8.36 7.09
C TYR A 98 5.80 -7.25 8.14
N GLU A 99 6.19 -6.03 7.77
CA GLU A 99 5.93 -4.84 8.56
C GLU A 99 4.65 -4.14 8.06
N PRO A 100 3.63 -3.96 8.93
CA PRO A 100 2.41 -3.28 8.54
C PRO A 100 2.68 -1.79 8.31
N TYR A 101 2.10 -1.25 7.24
CA TYR A 101 2.21 0.18 6.92
C TYR A 101 1.63 1.05 8.05
N GLN A 102 2.48 1.93 8.60
CA GLN A 102 2.09 2.88 9.63
C GLN A 102 1.64 4.20 8.97
N ALA A 103 0.36 4.51 9.09
CA ALA A 103 -0.19 5.75 8.54
C ALA A 103 0.20 6.98 9.37
N TYR A 104 0.50 8.10 8.72
CA TYR A 104 0.70 9.37 9.40
C TYR A 104 -0.63 10.03 9.83
N CYS A 105 -0.58 10.95 10.80
CA CYS A 105 -1.72 11.81 11.13
C CYS A 105 -1.90 12.83 10.01
N SER A 106 -3.15 13.10 9.64
CA SER A 106 -3.43 14.07 8.57
C SER A 106 -3.05 15.49 9.01
N ARG A 107 -2.70 16.37 8.06
CA ARG A 107 -2.27 17.74 8.38
C ARG A 107 -3.28 18.52 9.22
N GLY A 108 -4.57 18.39 8.92
CA GLY A 108 -5.64 19.05 9.67
C GLY A 108 -5.77 18.51 11.09
N GLU A 109 -5.62 17.21 11.28
CA GLU A 109 -5.62 16.60 12.62
C GLU A 109 -4.41 17.01 13.44
N VAL A 110 -3.22 17.11 12.83
CA VAL A 110 -2.01 17.62 13.50
C VAL A 110 -2.24 19.02 14.07
N VAL A 111 -2.76 19.94 13.26
CA VAL A 111 -3.05 21.31 13.70
C VAL A 111 -4.12 21.34 14.78
N PHE A 112 -5.19 20.56 14.62
CA PHE A 112 -6.25 20.45 15.62
C PHE A 112 -5.71 19.96 16.98
N ILE A 113 -4.94 18.88 16.97
CA ILE A 113 -4.37 18.28 18.19
C ILE A 113 -3.37 19.25 18.83
N GLN A 114 -2.53 19.91 18.03
CA GLN A 114 -1.58 20.92 18.52
C GLN A 114 -2.31 22.05 19.25
N ASN A 115 -3.38 22.59 18.68
CA ASN A 115 -4.18 23.65 19.31
C ASN A 115 -4.86 23.16 20.60
N CYS A 116 -5.39 21.92 20.61
CA CYS A 116 -5.96 21.33 21.82
C CYS A 116 -4.91 21.17 22.93
N LEU A 117 -3.73 20.64 22.61
CA LEU A 117 -2.63 20.47 23.56
C LEU A 117 -2.12 21.82 24.08
N GLN A 118 -2.02 22.83 23.23
CA GLN A 118 -1.61 24.18 23.63
C GLN A 118 -2.59 24.83 24.61
N LYS A 119 -3.90 24.65 24.43
CA LYS A 119 -4.92 25.28 25.28
C LYS A 119 -5.22 24.51 26.56
N HIS A 120 -5.30 23.18 26.49
CA HIS A 120 -5.79 22.33 27.59
C HIS A 120 -4.76 21.33 28.14
N GLY A 121 -3.55 21.26 27.57
CA GLY A 121 -2.49 20.36 28.03
C GLY A 121 -2.89 18.89 27.91
N THR A 122 -2.94 18.16 29.04
CA THR A 122 -3.33 16.74 29.10
C THR A 122 -4.76 16.51 29.57
N ASN A 123 -5.56 17.58 29.73
CA ASN A 123 -6.92 17.49 30.25
C ASN A 123 -7.95 17.19 29.15
N PHE A 124 -8.11 15.90 28.81
CA PHE A 124 -8.99 15.46 27.73
C PHE A 124 -10.48 15.76 27.96
N GLN A 125 -10.93 15.85 29.22
CA GLN A 125 -12.30 16.26 29.52
C GLN A 125 -12.53 17.72 29.13
N ALA A 126 -11.62 18.62 29.52
CA ALA A 126 -11.68 20.03 29.15
C ALA A 126 -11.62 20.21 27.63
N MET A 127 -10.75 19.46 26.94
CA MET A 127 -10.70 19.48 25.47
C MET A 127 -12.01 19.03 24.82
N SER A 128 -12.68 18.02 25.38
CA SER A 128 -13.94 17.54 24.81
C SER A 128 -15.07 18.55 24.96
N LEU A 129 -15.04 19.34 26.04
CA LEU A 129 -16.03 20.35 26.37
C LEU A 129 -15.79 21.68 25.63
N ASP A 130 -14.61 21.89 25.05
CA ASP A 130 -14.29 23.09 24.29
C ASP A 130 -14.94 23.05 22.89
N LEU A 131 -16.13 23.63 22.77
CA LEU A 131 -16.92 23.66 21.54
C LEU A 131 -16.26 24.43 20.38
N ASP A 132 -15.38 25.38 20.68
CA ASP A 132 -14.71 26.20 19.66
C ASP A 132 -13.61 25.42 18.94
N LEU A 133 -12.81 24.68 19.72
CA LEU A 133 -11.77 23.80 19.18
C LEU A 133 -12.37 22.48 18.70
N ASN A 134 -13.12 21.80 19.56
CA ASN A 134 -13.71 20.48 19.31
C ASN A 134 -15.06 20.58 18.58
N LYS A 135 -15.07 21.24 17.42
CA LYS A 135 -16.28 21.42 16.59
C LYS A 135 -16.95 20.10 16.19
N GLN A 136 -16.14 19.05 16.06
CA GLN A 136 -16.58 17.70 15.70
C GLN A 136 -17.06 16.87 16.90
N GLN A 137 -17.10 17.46 18.11
CA GLN A 137 -17.61 16.84 19.33
C GLN A 137 -16.96 15.48 19.65
N HIS A 138 -15.63 15.40 19.48
CA HIS A 138 -14.86 14.22 19.86
C HIS A 138 -14.97 13.94 21.36
N THR A 139 -15.16 12.67 21.71
CA THR A 139 -15.18 12.22 23.10
C THR A 139 -13.76 12.26 23.71
N PRO A 140 -13.61 12.32 25.04
CA PRO A 140 -12.30 12.30 25.69
C PRO A 140 -11.42 11.11 25.28
N ALA A 141 -12.02 9.93 25.08
CA ALA A 141 -11.30 8.74 24.63
C ALA A 141 -10.82 8.85 23.17
N GLN A 142 -11.62 9.47 22.30
CA GLN A 142 -11.22 9.73 20.91
C GLN A 142 -10.07 10.73 20.85
N LEU A 143 -10.11 11.80 21.66
CA LEU A 143 -9.03 12.77 21.77
C LEU A 143 -7.73 12.13 22.26
N ARG A 144 -7.81 11.23 23.25
CA ARG A 144 -6.65 10.42 23.70
C ARG A 144 -6.03 9.61 22.55
N ARG A 145 -6.85 8.89 21.78
CA ARG A 145 -6.36 8.10 20.63
C ARG A 145 -5.71 8.97 19.57
N LYS A 146 -6.30 10.15 19.29
CA LYS A 146 -5.74 11.12 18.35
C LYS A 146 -4.38 11.65 18.82
N VAL A 147 -4.26 12.00 20.09
CA VAL A 147 -2.99 12.46 20.69
C VAL A 147 -1.93 11.35 20.67
N LEU A 148 -2.30 10.10 20.96
CA LEU A 148 -1.38 8.96 20.84
C LEU A 148 -0.91 8.78 19.39
N LYS A 149 -1.84 8.90 18.43
CA LYS A 149 -1.50 8.84 17.01
C LYS A 149 -0.56 9.98 16.60
N TYR A 150 -0.79 11.18 17.13
CA TYR A 150 0.08 12.33 16.92
C TYR A 150 1.49 12.10 17.48
N ALA A 151 1.62 11.57 18.69
CA ALA A 151 2.93 11.22 19.26
C ALA A 151 3.68 10.19 18.40
N GLN A 152 3.01 9.10 18.00
CA GLN A 152 3.57 8.12 17.07
C GLN A 152 4.06 8.77 15.78
N THR A 153 3.34 9.76 15.26
CA THR A 153 3.72 10.44 14.03
C THR A 153 4.92 11.35 14.21
N LEU A 154 5.08 11.97 15.37
CA LEU A 154 6.28 12.74 15.71
C LEU A 154 7.50 11.82 15.83
N ASP A 155 7.34 10.65 16.46
CA ASP A 155 8.42 9.67 16.54
C ASP A 155 8.85 9.21 15.15
N MET A 156 7.89 8.91 14.26
CA MET A 156 8.16 8.56 12.87
C MET A 156 8.87 9.70 12.12
N ILE A 157 8.40 10.95 12.25
CA ILE A 157 9.07 12.11 11.63
C ILE A 157 10.50 12.24 12.15
N GLY A 158 10.72 12.12 13.46
CA GLY A 158 12.06 12.18 14.05
C GLY A 158 12.99 11.07 13.57
N THR A 159 12.48 9.87 13.27
CA THR A 159 13.29 8.83 12.62
C THR A 159 13.64 9.17 11.18
N VAL A 160 12.72 9.79 10.42
CA VAL A 160 12.97 10.22 9.05
C VAL A 160 14.03 11.32 9.00
N GLU A 161 13.94 12.33 9.87
CA GLU A 161 14.94 13.41 9.95
C GLU A 161 16.36 12.89 10.24
N LYS A 162 16.49 11.87 11.10
CA LYS A 162 17.77 11.19 11.37
C LYS A 162 18.32 10.49 10.13
N ILE A 163 17.48 9.72 9.44
CA ILE A 163 17.86 9.01 8.20
C ILE A 163 18.25 10.01 7.11
N GLU A 164 17.50 11.09 6.94
CA GLU A 164 17.83 12.15 5.98
C GLU A 164 19.18 12.79 6.29
N GLY A 165 19.47 13.05 7.58
CA GLY A 165 20.78 13.53 8.02
C GLY A 165 21.91 12.58 7.67
N GLU A 166 21.76 11.28 7.93
CA GLU A 166 22.76 10.25 7.60
C GLU A 166 22.99 10.13 6.09
N VAL A 167 21.91 10.14 5.30
CA VAL A 167 21.98 10.11 3.83
C VAL A 167 22.68 11.36 3.31
N GLN A 168 22.36 12.53 3.85
CA GLN A 168 22.98 13.79 3.47
C GLN A 168 24.48 13.79 3.79
N GLN A 169 24.88 13.31 4.98
CA GLN A 169 26.29 13.15 5.34
C GLN A 169 27.01 12.18 4.39
N ARG A 170 26.37 11.08 4.01
CA ARG A 170 26.92 10.12 3.05
C ARG A 170 27.10 10.74 1.66
N LEU A 171 26.09 11.46 1.17
CA LEU A 171 26.17 12.18 -0.11
C LEU A 171 27.23 13.28 -0.07
N GLU A 172 27.32 14.01 1.03
CA GLU A 172 28.34 15.01 1.24
C GLU A 172 29.72 14.40 1.32
N SER A 173 29.89 13.17 1.81
CA SER A 173 31.17 12.47 1.83
C SER A 173 31.61 11.97 0.44
N ASP A 174 30.67 11.80 -0.49
CA ASP A 174 30.91 11.32 -1.85
C ASP A 174 31.66 12.39 -2.70
N PRO A 175 32.90 12.11 -3.14
CA PRO A 175 33.69 13.05 -3.93
C PRO A 175 33.04 13.44 -5.27
N GLU A 176 32.34 12.52 -5.93
CA GLU A 176 31.67 12.78 -7.22
C GLU A 176 30.47 13.70 -7.03
N TRP A 177 29.72 13.50 -5.94
CA TRP A 177 28.61 14.38 -5.60
C TRP A 177 29.09 15.80 -5.28
N ARG A 178 30.18 15.95 -4.53
CA ARG A 178 30.81 17.27 -4.27
C ARG A 178 31.22 17.98 -5.55
N LYS A 179 31.91 17.27 -6.45
CA LYS A 179 32.35 17.81 -7.75
C LYS A 179 31.18 18.28 -8.59
N LYS A 180 30.11 17.48 -8.64
CA LYS A 180 28.86 17.82 -9.35
C LYS A 180 28.14 19.04 -8.75
N GLN A 181 28.18 19.22 -7.42
CA GLN A 181 27.62 20.41 -6.78
C GLN A 181 28.46 21.67 -7.06
N ALA A 182 29.79 21.56 -7.08
CA ALA A 182 30.69 22.65 -7.44
C ALA A 182 30.44 23.11 -8.88
N GLU A 183 30.38 22.17 -9.84
CA GLU A 183 30.07 22.47 -11.24
C GLU A 183 28.69 23.16 -11.41
N ARG A 184 27.68 22.70 -10.65
CA ARG A 184 26.35 23.35 -10.63
C ARG A 184 26.41 24.78 -10.11
N ARG A 185 27.19 25.06 -9.07
CA ARG A 185 27.39 26.40 -8.50
C ARG A 185 28.11 27.31 -9.50
N GLU A 186 29.20 26.84 -10.10
CA GLU A 186 29.94 27.57 -11.15
C GLU A 186 29.05 27.90 -12.34
N ARG A 187 28.26 26.93 -12.82
CA ARG A 187 27.32 27.14 -13.92
C ARG A 187 26.24 28.16 -13.57
N ALA A 188 25.78 28.18 -12.32
CA ALA A 188 24.81 29.16 -11.84
C ALA A 188 25.43 30.58 -11.76
N GLU A 189 26.67 30.71 -11.32
CA GLU A 189 27.40 31.98 -11.32
C GLU A 189 27.67 32.48 -12.73
N GLN A 190 28.08 31.60 -13.64
CA GLN A 190 28.28 31.95 -15.05
C GLN A 190 26.98 32.45 -15.68
N ARG A 191 25.83 31.83 -15.35
CA ARG A 191 24.51 32.32 -15.76
C ARG A 191 24.20 33.70 -15.18
N LYS A 192 24.53 33.97 -13.90
CA LYS A 192 24.35 35.30 -13.29
C LYS A 192 25.21 36.36 -13.98
N LYS A 193 26.50 36.08 -14.20
CA LYS A 193 27.45 36.96 -14.93
C LYS A 193 26.95 37.23 -16.35
N ASN A 194 26.55 36.20 -17.08
CA ASN A 194 26.00 36.34 -18.43
C ASN A 194 24.71 37.18 -18.44
N LYS A 195 23.81 36.99 -17.46
CA LYS A 195 22.59 37.78 -17.33
C LYS A 195 22.89 39.25 -17.02
N GLN A 196 23.88 39.54 -16.18
CA GLN A 196 24.35 40.90 -15.91
C GLN A 196 24.99 41.55 -17.14
N ALA A 197 25.87 40.83 -17.85
CA ALA A 197 26.47 41.30 -19.09
C ALA A 197 25.42 41.62 -20.16
N MET A 198 24.38 40.78 -20.30
CA MET A 198 23.25 41.04 -21.20
C MET A 198 22.44 42.27 -20.79
N LYS A 199 22.22 42.50 -19.49
CA LYS A 199 21.56 43.73 -18.99
C LYS A 199 22.38 44.97 -19.34
N LEU A 200 23.70 44.95 -19.11
CA LEU A 200 24.59 46.06 -19.42
C LEU A 200 24.64 46.34 -20.93
N LYS A 201 24.74 45.30 -21.76
CA LYS A 201 24.65 45.45 -23.23
C LYS A 201 23.32 46.05 -23.68
N LYS A 202 22.21 45.61 -23.09
CA LYS A 202 20.88 46.16 -23.39
C LYS A 202 20.76 47.62 -22.95
N ALA A 203 21.32 47.99 -21.80
CA ALA A 203 21.35 49.36 -21.31
C ALA A 203 22.21 50.27 -22.21
N ALA A 204 23.39 49.83 -22.60
CA ALA A 204 24.27 50.56 -23.52
C ALA A 204 23.63 50.76 -24.91
N ALA A 205 22.97 49.73 -25.45
CA ALA A 205 22.23 49.84 -26.71
C ALA A 205 21.01 50.77 -26.63
N ALA A 206 20.38 50.88 -25.45
CA ALA A 206 19.32 51.85 -25.22
C ALA A 206 19.85 53.29 -25.14
N ALA A 207 20.99 53.51 -24.47
CA ALA A 207 21.66 54.81 -24.40
C ALA A 207 22.13 55.30 -25.78
N ALA A 208 22.75 54.43 -26.58
CA ALA A 208 23.15 54.75 -27.95
C ALA A 208 21.95 55.08 -28.86
N LYS A 209 20.78 54.48 -28.62
CA LYS A 209 19.54 54.82 -29.33
C LYS A 209 18.96 56.17 -28.90
N SER A 210 19.09 56.55 -27.63
CA SER A 210 18.64 57.88 -27.16
C SER A 210 19.57 59.01 -27.61
N GLU A 211 20.86 58.74 -27.84
CA GLU A 211 21.81 59.74 -28.39
C GLU A 211 21.64 59.97 -29.90
N PHE A 212 20.97 59.07 -30.62
CA PHE A 212 20.77 59.14 -32.08
C PHE A 212 19.40 59.72 -32.51
N LEU A 213 18.54 60.11 -31.56
CA LEU A 213 17.25 60.75 -31.85
C LEU A 213 17.32 62.23 -31.41
N PRO A 214 17.27 63.19 -32.35
CA PRO A 214 17.19 64.63 -32.03
C PRO A 214 15.82 65.02 -31.42
#